data_AF-A0A1Q7VD25-F1
#
_entry.id   AF-A0A1Q7VD25-F1
#
_cell.length_a   1.000
_cell.length_b   1.000
_cell.length_c   1.000
_cell.angle_alpha   90.00
_cell.angle_beta   90.00
_cell.angle_gamma   90.00
#
_symmetry.space_group_name_H-M   'P 1'
#
loop_
_entity.id
_entity.type
_entity.pdbx_description
1 polymer ?
#
loop_
_entity_poly.entity_id
_entity_poly.type
_entity_poly.pdbx_seq_one_letter_code
_entity_poly.pdbx_strand_id
1 'polypeptide(L)'
;MSAEEMNSLAKNISTQDQVNLLIAEFNALRDEIVKHIEIEHQLLSLALIALGTILTVGFQTKNASLIFLYPVLGMFLSIVWLANFKSVYNLANYINSRIETHAGQNNIGWESVRKSMPSGWTDKLYSFGSMGILIGSELLALLAGILVAHFNIQENILLVVAIISSIFTIIMSLIFAKT
;
A
#
# COMPACT_ATOMS: atom_id res chain seq x y z
N MET A 1 31.35 45.48 16.66
CA MET A 1 30.16 44.68 16.40
C MET A 1 29.10 45.13 17.40
N SER A 2 28.03 45.77 16.92
CA SER A 2 26.98 46.33 17.79
C SER A 2 26.07 45.20 18.32
N ALA A 3 25.34 45.47 19.41
CA ALA A 3 24.40 44.50 19.97
C ALA A 3 23.27 44.11 18.97
N GLU A 4 22.93 45.01 18.04
CA GLU A 4 21.96 44.73 16.96
C GLU A 4 22.53 43.77 15.90
N GLU A 5 23.81 43.90 15.56
CA GLU A 5 24.50 42.97 14.64
C GLU A 5 24.56 41.56 15.23
N MET A 6 24.82 41.44 16.54
CA MET A 6 24.80 40.14 17.22
C MET A 6 23.41 39.50 17.27
N ASN A 7 22.36 40.29 17.52
CA ASN A 7 20.99 39.78 17.61
C ASN A 7 20.44 39.34 16.24
N SER A 8 20.79 40.07 15.18
CA SER A 8 20.45 39.68 13.80
C SER A 8 21.20 38.43 13.34
N LEU A 9 22.48 38.27 13.69
CA LEU A 9 23.25 37.05 13.43
C LEU A 9 22.67 35.84 14.16
N ALA A 10 22.35 35.97 15.45
CA ALA A 10 21.74 34.89 16.23
C ALA A 10 20.38 34.45 15.66
N LYS A 11 19.55 35.40 15.21
CA LYS A 11 18.28 35.13 14.55
C LYS A 11 18.45 34.41 13.20
N ASN A 12 19.42 34.82 12.40
CA ASN A 12 19.73 34.18 11.12
C ASN A 12 20.25 32.75 11.30
N ILE A 13 21.13 32.51 12.28
CA ILE A 13 21.63 31.17 12.62
C ILE A 13 20.47 30.27 13.06
N SER A 14 19.62 30.75 13.97
CA SER A 14 18.43 30.00 14.41
C SER A 14 17.45 29.69 13.26
N THR A 15 17.32 30.59 12.27
CA THR A 15 16.45 30.37 11.11
C THR A 15 17.06 29.34 10.16
N GLN A 16 18.38 29.38 9.96
CA GLN A 16 19.10 28.41 9.14
C GLN A 16 19.03 27.01 9.75
N ASP A 17 19.15 26.88 11.07
CA ASP A 17 19.04 25.60 11.77
C ASP A 17 17.64 25.00 11.63
N GLN A 18 16.59 25.83 11.68
CA GLN A 18 15.21 25.39 11.44
C GLN A 18 15.00 24.88 10.01
N VAL A 19 15.55 25.59 9.01
CA VAL A 19 15.50 25.17 7.61
C VAL A 19 16.25 23.86 7.40
N ASN A 20 17.45 23.73 7.98
CA ASN A 20 18.25 22.50 7.90
C ASN A 20 17.52 21.31 8.53
N LEU A 21 16.87 21.52 9.69
CA LEU A 21 16.07 20.50 10.35
C LEU A 21 14.86 20.09 9.49
N LEU A 22 14.16 21.04 8.89
CA LEU A 22 13.01 20.76 8.02
C LEU A 22 13.41 19.97 6.76
N ILE A 23 14.57 20.28 6.16
CA ILE A 23 15.12 19.53 5.03
C ILE A 23 15.49 18.11 5.45
N ALA A 24 16.13 17.95 6.61
CA ALA A 24 16.50 16.65 7.14
C ALA A 24 15.25 15.78 7.42
N GLU A 25 14.22 16.36 8.03
CA GLU A 25 12.94 15.70 8.27
C GLU A 25 12.27 15.30 6.95
N PHE A 26 12.17 16.21 5.98
CA PHE A 26 11.61 15.90 4.67
C PHE A 26 12.30 14.73 3.97
N ASN A 27 13.64 14.71 3.97
CA ASN A 27 14.41 13.64 3.36
C ASN A 27 14.18 12.31 4.08
N ALA A 28 14.17 12.30 5.42
CA ALA A 28 13.90 11.10 6.21
C ALA A 28 12.50 10.52 5.93
N LEU A 29 11.46 11.37 5.90
CA LEU A 29 10.09 10.93 5.60
C LEU A 29 9.96 10.41 4.17
N ARG A 30 10.66 11.03 3.21
CA ARG A 30 10.67 10.56 1.82
C ARG A 30 11.34 9.19 1.69
N ASP A 31 12.45 8.97 2.37
CA ASP A 31 13.15 7.69 2.40
C ASP A 31 12.26 6.60 3.03
N GLU A 32 11.51 6.94 4.07
CA GLU A 32 10.54 6.04 4.70
C GLU A 32 9.39 5.67 3.74
N ILE A 33 8.83 6.64 3.01
CA ILE A 33 7.82 6.38 1.97
C ILE A 33 8.35 5.42 0.90
N VAL A 34 9.57 5.66 0.40
CA VAL A 34 10.21 4.77 -0.58
C VAL A 34 10.36 3.36 -0.02
N LYS A 35 10.71 3.22 1.26
CA LYS A 35 10.82 1.91 1.90
C LYS A 35 9.49 1.17 1.99
N HIS A 36 8.41 1.87 2.30
CA HIS A 36 7.07 1.27 2.29
C HIS A 36 6.65 0.81 0.89
N ILE A 37 6.92 1.60 -0.16
CA ILE A 37 6.64 1.20 -1.55
C ILE A 37 7.44 -0.06 -1.93
N GLU A 38 8.71 -0.16 -1.49
CA GLU A 38 9.51 -1.37 -1.69
C GLU A 38 8.87 -2.59 -1.02
N ILE A 39 8.40 -2.45 0.22
CA ILE A 39 7.69 -3.52 0.95
C ILE A 39 6.41 -3.93 0.22
N GLU A 40 5.64 -2.97 -0.31
CA GLU A 40 4.44 -3.28 -1.11
C GLU A 40 4.77 -4.13 -2.34
N HIS A 41 5.83 -3.81 -3.09
CA HIS A 41 6.27 -4.60 -4.23
C HIS A 41 6.77 -6.00 -3.84
N GLN A 42 7.44 -6.12 -2.68
CA GLN A 42 7.87 -7.41 -2.14
C GLN A 42 6.67 -8.29 -1.76
N LEU A 43 5.64 -7.72 -1.13
CA LEU A 43 4.40 -8.42 -0.78
C LEU A 43 3.66 -8.92 -2.03
N LEU A 44 3.55 -8.08 -3.06
CA LEU A 44 2.93 -8.48 -4.34
C LEU A 44 3.71 -9.60 -5.01
N SER A 45 5.05 -9.51 -5.02
CA SER A 45 5.91 -10.54 -5.58
C SER A 45 5.75 -11.86 -4.82
N LEU A 46 5.72 -11.81 -3.49
CA LEU A 46 5.49 -12.98 -2.64
C LEU A 46 4.12 -13.61 -2.89
N ALA A 47 3.05 -12.81 -3.01
CA ALA A 47 1.71 -13.28 -3.33
C ALA A 47 1.68 -14.04 -4.66
N LEU A 48 2.26 -13.47 -5.71
CA LEU A 48 2.30 -14.09 -7.04
C LEU A 48 3.13 -15.37 -7.08
N ILE A 49 4.28 -15.39 -6.40
CA ILE A 49 5.11 -16.59 -6.29
C ILE A 49 4.36 -17.69 -5.51
N ALA A 50 3.74 -17.35 -4.39
CA ALA A 50 2.93 -18.26 -3.60
C ALA A 50 1.77 -18.83 -4.41
N LEU A 51 1.05 -17.98 -5.16
CA LEU A 51 -0.03 -18.37 -6.06
C LEU A 51 0.47 -19.37 -7.10
N GLY A 52 1.50 -19.00 -7.86
CA GLY A 52 2.04 -19.85 -8.92
C GLY A 52 2.51 -21.20 -8.40
N THR A 53 3.16 -21.21 -7.23
CA THR A 53 3.63 -22.43 -6.56
C THR A 53 2.45 -23.31 -6.13
N ILE A 54 1.47 -22.74 -5.41
CA ILE A 54 0.30 -23.47 -4.91
C ILE A 54 -0.55 -24.00 -6.06
N LEU A 55 -0.77 -23.21 -7.12
CA LEU A 55 -1.49 -23.64 -8.30
C LEU A 55 -0.77 -24.80 -9.01
N THR A 56 0.53 -24.67 -9.26
CA THR A 56 1.31 -25.71 -9.94
C THR A 56 1.25 -27.03 -9.18
N VAL A 57 1.54 -27.00 -7.88
CA VAL A 57 1.52 -28.21 -7.03
C VAL A 57 0.08 -28.74 -6.88
N GLY A 58 -0.89 -27.85 -6.69
CA GLY A 58 -2.30 -28.21 -6.53
C GLY A 58 -2.87 -28.91 -7.76
N PHE A 59 -2.57 -28.41 -8.96
CA PHE A 59 -2.97 -29.07 -10.22
C PHE A 59 -2.24 -30.39 -10.44
N GLN A 60 -0.93 -30.44 -10.19
CA GLN A 60 -0.14 -31.66 -10.37
C GLN A 60 -0.60 -32.80 -9.45
N THR A 61 -0.91 -32.46 -8.19
CA THR A 61 -1.36 -33.43 -7.18
C THR A 61 -2.87 -33.64 -7.17
N LYS A 62 -3.62 -32.88 -7.99
CA LYS A 62 -5.10 -32.82 -7.98
C LYS A 62 -5.66 -32.56 -6.57
N ASN A 63 -4.98 -31.72 -5.80
CA ASN A 63 -5.34 -31.43 -4.42
C ASN A 63 -5.97 -30.02 -4.31
N ALA A 64 -7.31 -29.98 -4.33
CA ALA A 64 -8.05 -28.73 -4.20
C ALA A 64 -7.90 -28.09 -2.82
N SER A 65 -7.74 -28.89 -1.76
CA SER A 65 -7.54 -28.39 -0.39
C SER A 65 -6.30 -27.49 -0.29
N LEU A 66 -5.22 -27.84 -0.99
CA LEU A 66 -4.00 -27.03 -1.06
C LEU A 66 -4.27 -25.68 -1.76
N ILE A 67 -5.06 -25.69 -2.83
CA ILE A 67 -5.39 -24.48 -3.59
C ILE A 67 -6.27 -23.53 -2.78
N PHE A 68 -7.25 -24.04 -2.04
CA PHE A 68 -8.12 -23.24 -1.17
C PHE A 68 -7.41 -22.62 0.04
N LEU A 69 -6.18 -23.03 0.33
CA LEU A 69 -5.36 -22.37 1.35
C LEU A 69 -4.86 -20.99 0.87
N TYR A 70 -4.73 -20.78 -0.45
CA TYR A 70 -4.20 -19.54 -0.99
C TYR A 70 -5.04 -18.31 -0.62
N PRO A 71 -6.39 -18.29 -0.77
CA PRO A 71 -7.19 -17.13 -0.37
C PRO A 71 -7.03 -16.72 1.10
N VAL A 72 -6.74 -17.67 2.00
CA VAL A 72 -6.44 -17.37 3.41
C VAL A 72 -5.09 -16.63 3.53
N LEU A 73 -4.08 -17.10 2.81
CA LEU A 73 -2.77 -16.44 2.75
C LEU A 73 -2.87 -15.05 2.08
N GLY A 74 -3.65 -14.95 1.01
CA GLY A 74 -3.95 -13.70 0.31
C GLY A 74 -4.59 -12.65 1.23
N MET A 75 -5.51 -13.08 2.10
CA MET A 75 -6.14 -12.20 3.10
C MET A 75 -5.10 -11.61 4.07
N PHE A 76 -4.20 -12.43 4.62
CA PHE A 76 -3.16 -11.93 5.53
C PHE A 76 -2.19 -10.97 4.82
N LEU A 77 -1.77 -11.30 3.60
CA LEU A 77 -0.92 -10.42 2.79
C LEU A 77 -1.62 -9.09 2.48
N SER A 78 -2.92 -9.13 2.21
CA SER A 78 -3.73 -7.93 1.93
C SER A 78 -3.85 -7.02 3.15
N ILE A 79 -3.95 -7.59 4.37
CA ILE A 79 -3.95 -6.81 5.62
C ILE A 79 -2.60 -6.09 5.82
N VAL A 80 -1.49 -6.79 5.61
CA VAL A 80 -0.14 -6.20 5.73
C VAL A 80 0.08 -5.13 4.67
N TRP A 81 -0.38 -5.37 3.43
CA TRP A 81 -0.33 -4.39 2.36
C TRP A 81 -1.10 -3.12 2.75
N LEU A 82 -2.32 -3.27 3.27
CA LEU A 82 -3.16 -2.16 3.71
C LEU A 82 -2.53 -1.32 4.81
N ALA A 83 -1.85 -1.97 5.76
CA ALA A 83 -1.14 -1.28 6.83
C ALA A 83 0.00 -0.40 6.28
N ASN A 84 0.78 -0.91 5.33
CA ASN A 84 1.85 -0.16 4.68
C ASN A 84 1.30 1.03 3.88
N PHE A 85 0.25 0.80 3.09
CA PHE A 85 -0.39 1.86 2.32
C PHE A 85 -0.86 3.00 3.23
N LYS A 86 -1.49 2.67 4.37
CA LYS A 86 -1.95 3.68 5.34
C LYS A 86 -0.79 4.49 5.92
N SER A 87 0.36 3.86 6.19
CA SER A 87 1.56 4.58 6.62
C SER A 87 2.02 5.57 5.55
N VAL A 88 2.15 5.14 4.29
CA VAL A 88 2.51 6.03 3.17
C VAL A 88 1.56 7.22 3.06
N TYR A 89 0.26 6.97 3.14
CA TYR A 89 -0.76 8.03 3.09
C TYR A 89 -0.60 9.05 4.24
N ASN A 90 -0.36 8.58 5.46
CA ASN A 90 -0.15 9.46 6.61
C ASN A 90 1.13 10.29 6.47
N LEU A 91 2.22 9.68 6.01
CA LEU A 91 3.50 10.35 5.78
C LEU A 91 3.36 11.43 4.69
N ALA A 92 2.71 11.09 3.57
CA ALA A 92 2.45 12.04 2.50
C ALA A 92 1.57 13.21 2.98
N ASN A 93 0.51 12.94 3.72
CA ASN A 93 -0.34 13.98 4.31
C ASN A 93 0.42 14.87 5.31
N TYR A 94 1.34 14.30 6.07
CA TYR A 94 2.19 15.08 6.97
C TYR A 94 3.11 16.02 6.17
N ILE A 95 3.77 15.52 5.13
CA ILE A 95 4.60 16.34 4.23
C ILE A 95 3.78 17.49 3.64
N ASN A 96 2.58 17.21 3.11
CA ASN A 96 1.67 18.23 2.58
C ASN A 96 1.37 19.33 3.62
N SER A 97 0.81 18.90 4.76
CA SER A 97 0.19 19.79 5.73
C SER A 97 1.19 20.51 6.64
N ARG A 98 2.39 19.96 6.81
CA ARG A 98 3.40 20.50 7.73
C ARG A 98 4.65 21.02 7.02
N ILE A 99 5.08 20.42 5.92
CA ILE A 99 6.33 20.83 5.26
C ILE A 99 6.03 21.75 4.07
N GLU A 100 5.23 21.28 3.10
CA GLU A 100 4.93 22.06 1.89
C GLU A 100 4.19 23.36 2.20
N THR A 101 3.32 23.38 3.22
CA THR A 101 2.60 24.59 3.64
C THR A 101 3.54 25.68 4.20
N HIS A 102 4.67 25.31 4.81
CA HIS A 102 5.61 26.26 5.43
C HIS A 102 6.80 26.63 4.54
N ALA A 103 7.28 25.67 3.72
CA ALA A 103 8.42 25.87 2.82
C ALA A 103 8.02 26.20 1.37
N GLY A 104 6.83 25.79 0.94
CA GLY A 104 6.30 26.06 -0.39
C GLY A 104 5.60 27.40 -0.46
N GLN A 105 6.36 28.48 -0.68
CA GLN A 105 5.75 29.76 -1.05
C GLN A 105 4.85 29.56 -2.27
N ASN A 106 3.60 30.05 -2.22
CA ASN A 106 2.64 30.08 -3.35
C ASN A 106 2.18 28.75 -3.95
N ASN A 107 2.03 27.65 -3.18
CA ASN A 107 1.47 26.40 -3.73
C ASN A 107 2.27 25.85 -4.95
N ILE A 108 3.59 26.07 -4.99
CA ILE A 108 4.46 25.62 -6.09
C ILE A 108 4.86 24.12 -5.93
N GLY A 109 4.34 23.44 -4.91
CA GLY A 109 4.59 22.01 -4.65
C GLY A 109 4.00 21.08 -5.70
N TRP A 110 4.64 19.92 -5.90
CA TRP A 110 4.17 18.86 -6.80
C TRP A 110 2.72 18.45 -6.52
N GLU A 111 2.30 18.43 -5.25
CA GLU A 111 0.92 18.07 -4.90
C GLU A 111 -0.12 19.12 -5.28
N SER A 112 0.24 20.40 -5.29
CA SER A 112 -0.63 21.46 -5.80
C SER A 112 -0.87 21.29 -7.30
N VAL A 113 0.20 20.99 -8.05
CA VAL A 113 0.11 20.65 -9.48
C VAL A 113 -0.73 19.39 -9.68
N ARG A 114 -0.52 18.34 -8.89
CA ARG A 114 -1.32 17.11 -8.95
C ARG A 114 -2.80 17.35 -8.67
N LYS A 115 -3.15 18.16 -7.65
CA LYS A 115 -4.55 18.51 -7.33
C LYS A 115 -5.22 19.34 -8.43
N SER A 116 -4.43 20.07 -9.23
CA SER A 116 -4.95 20.83 -10.38
C SER A 116 -5.16 19.96 -11.64
N MET A 117 -4.65 18.72 -11.66
CA MET A 117 -4.91 17.80 -12.76
C MET A 117 -6.34 17.24 -12.65
N PRO A 118 -7.09 17.13 -13.77
CA PRO A 118 -8.45 16.62 -13.75
C PRO A 118 -8.48 15.16 -13.28
N SER A 119 -9.09 14.93 -12.12
CA SER A 119 -9.22 13.59 -11.56
C SER A 119 -10.30 12.79 -12.29
N GLY A 120 -9.88 11.95 -13.22
CA GLY A 120 -10.76 11.07 -14.01
C GLY A 120 -10.93 9.68 -13.38
N TRP A 121 -11.62 8.79 -14.10
CA TRP A 121 -11.70 7.36 -13.78
C TRP A 121 -10.30 6.70 -13.65
N THR A 122 -9.30 7.25 -14.34
CA THR A 122 -7.90 6.82 -14.31
C THR A 122 -7.25 6.94 -12.93
N ASP A 123 -7.57 7.99 -12.14
CA ASP A 123 -7.03 8.14 -10.77
C ASP A 123 -7.60 7.09 -9.83
N LYS A 124 -8.88 6.76 -10.00
CA LYS A 124 -9.51 5.65 -9.27
C LYS A 124 -8.86 4.32 -9.67
N LEU A 125 -8.62 4.09 -10.97
CA LEU A 125 -7.91 2.88 -11.44
C LEU A 125 -6.51 2.75 -10.85
N TYR A 126 -5.81 3.87 -10.69
CA TYR A 126 -4.46 3.88 -10.14
C TYR A 126 -4.45 3.40 -8.68
N SER A 127 -5.40 3.84 -7.85
CA SER A 127 -5.59 3.31 -6.49
C SER A 127 -6.02 1.84 -6.47
N PHE A 128 -6.68 1.33 -7.52
CA PHE A 128 -7.07 -0.08 -7.61
C PHE A 128 -5.99 -0.99 -8.20
N GLY A 129 -4.94 -0.45 -8.81
CA GLY A 129 -3.97 -1.23 -9.59
C GLY A 129 -3.26 -2.33 -8.79
N SER A 130 -2.71 -1.99 -7.64
CA SER A 130 -2.02 -2.93 -6.75
C SER A 130 -2.97 -3.91 -6.08
N MET A 131 -4.14 -3.45 -5.61
CA MET A 131 -5.15 -4.31 -4.99
C MET A 131 -5.80 -5.28 -5.97
N GLY A 132 -5.92 -4.90 -7.24
CA GLY A 132 -6.43 -5.78 -8.29
C GLY A 132 -5.61 -7.05 -8.45
N ILE A 133 -4.30 -7.00 -8.19
CA ILE A 133 -3.42 -8.18 -8.21
C ILE A 133 -3.77 -9.13 -7.07
N LEU A 134 -3.95 -8.61 -5.86
CA LEU A 134 -4.29 -9.43 -4.68
C LEU A 134 -5.69 -10.07 -4.85
N ILE A 135 -6.70 -9.25 -5.14
CA ILE A 135 -8.08 -9.75 -5.37
C ILE A 135 -8.11 -10.73 -6.55
N GLY A 136 -7.45 -10.38 -7.66
CA GLY A 136 -7.39 -11.22 -8.85
C GLY A 136 -6.73 -12.57 -8.57
N SER A 137 -5.66 -12.59 -7.77
CA SER A 137 -4.98 -13.82 -7.39
C SER A 137 -5.84 -14.75 -6.53
N GLU A 138 -6.62 -14.19 -5.60
CA GLU A 138 -7.53 -14.98 -4.76
C GLU A 138 -8.70 -15.55 -5.57
N LEU A 139 -9.29 -14.74 -6.46
CA LEU A 139 -10.35 -15.20 -7.36
C LEU A 139 -9.85 -16.30 -8.31
N LEU A 140 -8.62 -16.16 -8.82
CA LEU A 140 -8.00 -17.17 -9.66
C LEU A 140 -7.77 -18.48 -8.88
N ALA A 141 -7.31 -18.40 -7.63
CA ALA A 141 -7.14 -19.56 -6.77
C ALA A 141 -8.48 -20.24 -6.46
N LEU A 142 -9.54 -19.47 -6.14
CA LEU A 142 -10.88 -20.01 -5.94
C LEU A 142 -11.38 -20.77 -7.18
N LEU A 143 -11.26 -20.15 -8.35
CA LEU A 143 -11.65 -20.77 -9.62
C LEU A 143 -10.86 -22.05 -9.90
N ALA A 144 -9.53 -22.02 -9.72
CA ALA A 144 -8.67 -23.18 -9.90
C ALA A 144 -9.02 -24.30 -8.91
N GLY A 145 -9.27 -23.98 -7.64
CA GLY A 145 -9.66 -24.94 -6.62
C GLY A 145 -10.99 -25.62 -6.95
N ILE A 146 -11.99 -24.85 -7.41
CA ILE A 146 -13.29 -25.39 -7.84
C ILE A 146 -13.14 -26.34 -9.03
N LEU A 147 -12.27 -26.05 -9.99
CA LEU A 147 -12.02 -26.92 -11.15
C LEU A 147 -11.37 -28.26 -10.78
N VAL A 148 -10.63 -28.30 -9.67
CA VAL A 148 -9.92 -29.51 -9.19
C VAL A 148 -10.70 -30.26 -8.11
N ALA A 149 -11.68 -29.61 -7.46
CA ALA A 149 -12.38 -30.14 -6.29
C ALA A 149 -13.21 -31.40 -6.60
N HIS A 150 -13.18 -32.34 -5.67
CA HIS A 150 -14.07 -33.50 -5.63
C HIS A 150 -15.28 -33.27 -4.71
N PHE A 151 -15.32 -32.12 -4.02
CA PHE A 151 -16.38 -31.69 -3.10
C PHE A 151 -16.56 -32.61 -1.88
N ASN A 152 -15.44 -33.13 -1.38
CA ASN A 152 -15.40 -33.83 -0.10
C ASN A 152 -15.62 -32.85 1.07
N ILE A 153 -15.99 -33.37 2.25
CA ILE A 153 -16.32 -32.51 3.39
C ILE A 153 -15.18 -31.55 3.80
N GLN A 154 -13.93 -32.02 3.70
CA GLN A 154 -12.74 -31.21 3.98
C GLN A 154 -12.59 -30.07 2.97
N GLU A 155 -12.74 -30.36 1.68
CA GLU A 155 -12.66 -29.37 0.60
C GLU A 155 -13.79 -28.36 0.68
N ASN A 156 -15.01 -28.80 1.04
CA ASN A 156 -16.16 -27.92 1.21
C ASN A 156 -15.94 -26.93 2.38
N ILE A 157 -15.40 -27.40 3.50
CA ILE A 157 -15.05 -26.53 4.63
C ILE A 157 -14.00 -25.50 4.19
N LEU A 158 -12.93 -25.94 3.51
CA LEU A 158 -11.87 -25.05 3.04
C LEU A 158 -12.36 -24.05 1.99
N LEU A 159 -13.26 -24.45 1.10
CA LEU A 159 -13.89 -23.57 0.13
C LEU A 159 -14.68 -22.46 0.83
N VAL A 160 -15.49 -22.78 1.85
CA VAL A 160 -16.23 -21.77 2.62
C VAL A 160 -15.27 -20.79 3.30
N VAL A 161 -14.21 -21.29 3.93
CA VAL A 161 -13.18 -20.45 4.55
C VAL A 161 -12.49 -19.56 3.52
N ALA A 162 -12.18 -20.09 2.34
CA ALA A 162 -11.56 -19.36 1.25
C ALA A 162 -12.48 -18.24 0.72
N ILE A 163 -13.77 -18.52 0.54
CA ILE A 163 -14.78 -17.52 0.14
C ILE A 163 -14.89 -16.41 1.18
N ILE A 164 -14.98 -16.76 2.46
CA ILE A 164 -15.04 -15.76 3.55
C ILE A 164 -13.79 -14.88 3.54
N SER A 165 -12.61 -15.49 3.36
CA SER A 165 -11.33 -14.77 3.31
C SER A 165 -11.32 -13.78 2.14
N SER A 166 -11.76 -14.20 0.95
CA SER A 166 -11.81 -13.31 -0.21
C SER A 166 -12.86 -12.21 -0.10
N ILE A 167 -14.02 -12.50 0.48
CA ILE A 167 -15.02 -11.47 0.76
C ILE A 167 -14.44 -10.44 1.72
N PHE A 168 -13.73 -10.87 2.77
CA PHE A 168 -13.08 -9.98 3.71
C PHE A 168 -12.04 -9.09 3.01
N THR A 169 -11.16 -9.66 2.18
CA THR A 169 -10.19 -8.91 1.37
C THR A 169 -10.89 -7.84 0.53
N ILE A 170 -11.93 -8.22 -0.22
CA ILE A 170 -12.69 -7.30 -1.08
C ILE A 170 -13.34 -6.17 -0.28
N ILE A 171 -13.98 -6.49 0.86
CA ILE A 171 -14.62 -5.48 1.71
C ILE A 171 -13.59 -4.48 2.23
N MET A 172 -12.46 -4.97 2.74
CA MET A 172 -11.38 -4.12 3.24
C MET A 172 -10.84 -3.21 2.15
N SER A 173 -10.62 -3.74 0.94
CA SER A 173 -10.21 -2.97 -0.22
C SER A 173 -11.21 -1.88 -0.60
N LEU A 174 -12.51 -2.18 -0.58
CA LEU A 174 -13.56 -1.22 -0.92
C LEU A 174 -13.73 -0.12 0.13
N ILE A 175 -13.59 -0.44 1.41
CA ILE A 175 -13.62 0.56 2.50
C ILE A 175 -12.46 1.53 2.31
N PHE A 176 -11.28 0.99 2.02
CA PHE A 176 -10.08 1.79 1.89
C PHE A 176 -10.09 2.68 0.63
N ALA A 177 -10.61 2.19 -0.49
CA ALA A 177 -10.76 2.97 -1.71
C ALA A 177 -11.69 4.20 -1.57
N LYS A 178 -12.49 4.28 -0.51
CA LYS A 178 -13.35 5.44 -0.20
C LYS A 178 -12.67 6.48 0.69
N THR A 179 -11.54 6.15 1.31
CA THR A 179 -10.81 7.02 2.25
C THR A 179 -9.75 7.81 1.49
#